data_AF-X1KKS1-F1
#
_entry.id   AF-X1KKS1-F1
#
_cell.length_a   1.000
_cell.length_b   1.000
_cell.length_c   1.000
_cell.angle_alpha   90.00
_cell.angle_beta   90.00
_cell.angle_gamma   90.00
#
_symmetry.space_group_name_H-M   'P 1'
#
loop_
_entity.id
_entity.type
_entity.pdbx_description
1 polymer ?
#
loop_
_entity_poly.entity_id
_entity_poly.type
_entity_poly.pdbx_seq_one_letter_code
_entity_poly.pdbx_strand_id
1 'polypeptide(L)'
;DVKSLGGSQDALKELKNQEIAVHCFEHKVFKDPLRNRKNFSRAKRLLQKVSIETYGLAVPYGAWNNSIGFVTEDLKFKYSSESSFSYDDLPSYPYINARLSDVLQIPVHPISPGTLLHAKNSIDVIKKYFGKIIEEKYSNDEPLFLYGHSEVISRYPSILEYIINVVKEKSEIWMGTYRDFYDWWMERENTNPEILIDGITLKMNGINKNSRLTFRIITPEGRNAIIPLKKEVDLEELKFTEMAKSRPFDKNKLKIKQGNFKLKLKEIENWIKR
;
A
#
# COMPACT_ATOMS: atom_id res chain seq x y z
N ASP A 1 16.08 3.75 8.04
CA ASP A 1 16.81 3.95 6.76
C ASP A 1 18.00 2.99 6.71
N VAL A 2 18.75 2.90 5.62
CA VAL A 2 19.85 1.91 5.53
C VAL A 2 21.07 2.31 6.37
N LYS A 3 21.28 3.61 6.62
CA LYS A 3 22.39 4.08 7.48
C LYS A 3 22.18 3.65 8.93
N SER A 4 20.94 3.65 9.43
CA SER A 4 20.63 3.20 10.79
C SER A 4 20.93 1.72 11.07
N LEU A 5 21.14 0.90 10.03
CA LEU A 5 21.53 -0.50 10.19
C LEU A 5 23.00 -0.67 10.61
N GLY A 6 23.82 0.39 10.57
CA GLY A 6 25.18 0.35 11.13
C GLY A 6 26.13 -0.66 10.48
N GLY A 7 25.83 -1.17 9.28
CA GLY A 7 26.60 -2.25 8.63
C GLY A 7 25.98 -3.65 8.77
N SER A 8 24.89 -3.79 9.51
CA SER A 8 24.19 -5.06 9.72
C SER A 8 23.11 -5.33 8.66
N GLN A 9 23.34 -4.95 7.39
CA GLN A 9 22.35 -5.18 6.33
C GLN A 9 22.08 -6.67 6.11
N ASP A 10 23.06 -7.53 6.38
CA ASP A 10 22.95 -8.97 6.19
C ASP A 10 21.91 -9.62 7.12
N ALA A 11 21.67 -9.03 8.29
CA ALA A 11 20.64 -9.49 9.24
C ALA A 11 19.22 -9.41 8.66
N LEU A 12 18.99 -8.56 7.64
CA LEU A 12 17.69 -8.50 6.96
C LEU A 12 17.34 -9.80 6.22
N LYS A 13 18.32 -10.66 5.91
CA LYS A 13 18.07 -11.98 5.31
C LYS A 13 17.32 -12.93 6.24
N GLU A 14 17.31 -12.66 7.54
CA GLU A 14 16.54 -13.44 8.51
C GLU A 14 15.02 -13.26 8.32
N LEU A 15 14.60 -12.17 7.68
CA LEU A 15 13.20 -11.88 7.33
C LEU A 15 12.77 -12.69 6.11
N LYS A 16 12.83 -14.03 6.22
CA LYS A 16 12.41 -14.96 5.17
C LYS A 16 10.95 -14.70 4.79
N ASN A 17 10.66 -14.79 3.50
CA ASN A 17 9.32 -14.56 2.92
C ASN A 17 8.78 -13.13 3.13
N GLN A 18 9.62 -12.18 3.54
CA GLN A 18 9.29 -10.76 3.55
C GLN A 18 9.98 -10.05 2.40
N GLU A 19 9.32 -9.03 1.87
CA GLU A 19 9.94 -8.13 0.90
C GLU A 19 10.75 -7.05 1.62
N ILE A 20 11.98 -6.80 1.14
CA ILE A 20 12.81 -5.69 1.58
C ILE A 20 12.87 -4.64 0.46
N ALA A 21 12.22 -3.50 0.68
CA ALA A 21 12.22 -2.36 -0.23
C ALA A 21 13.21 -1.25 0.20
N VAL A 22 13.49 -0.30 -0.69
CA VAL A 22 14.40 0.81 -0.38
C VAL A 22 13.65 1.94 0.32
N HIS A 23 14.11 2.33 1.51
CA HIS A 23 13.60 3.54 2.17
C HIS A 23 14.44 4.80 1.84
N CYS A 24 15.77 4.70 1.92
CA CYS A 24 16.80 5.70 1.59
C CYS A 24 18.09 5.32 2.35
N PHE A 25 19.21 6.00 2.09
CA PHE A 25 20.42 5.83 2.91
C PHE A 25 20.34 6.72 4.15
N GLU A 26 20.17 8.03 3.97
CA GLU A 26 19.85 8.97 5.05
C GLU A 26 18.37 9.30 5.00
N HIS A 27 17.71 9.32 6.16
CA HIS A 27 16.28 9.61 6.32
C HIS A 27 15.94 11.09 6.02
N LYS A 28 16.14 11.49 4.76
CA LYS A 28 15.99 12.83 4.20
C LYS A 28 15.49 12.75 2.77
N VAL A 29 14.74 13.77 2.37
CA VAL A 29 14.33 14.01 0.99
C VAL A 29 14.91 15.36 0.59
N PHE A 30 15.50 15.45 -0.58
CA PHE A 30 16.06 16.70 -1.10
C PHE A 30 15.16 17.27 -2.20
N LYS A 31 15.24 18.57 -2.45
CA LYS A 31 14.68 19.17 -3.68
C LYS A 31 15.51 18.84 -4.92
N ASP A 32 16.81 18.62 -4.73
CA ASP A 32 17.77 18.29 -5.80
C ASP A 32 17.69 16.81 -6.19
N PRO A 33 17.32 16.47 -7.44
CA PRO A 33 17.22 15.10 -7.93
C PRO A 33 18.54 14.34 -7.88
N LEU A 34 19.68 14.99 -8.06
CA LEU A 34 20.97 14.30 -8.02
C LEU A 34 21.37 13.93 -6.59
N ARG A 35 21.00 14.75 -5.59
CA ARG A 35 21.17 14.40 -4.17
C ARG A 35 20.27 13.24 -3.76
N ASN A 36 19.00 13.26 -4.15
CA ASN A 36 18.12 12.12 -3.92
C ASN A 36 18.68 10.87 -4.61
N ARG A 37 19.08 10.95 -5.89
CA ARG A 37 19.67 9.82 -6.61
C ARG A 37 20.87 9.22 -5.87
N LYS A 38 21.80 10.06 -5.38
CA LYS A 38 22.93 9.60 -4.55
C LYS A 38 22.46 8.92 -3.26
N ASN A 39 21.47 9.49 -2.59
CA ASN A 39 20.90 8.96 -1.34
C ASN A 39 20.27 7.57 -1.53
N PHE A 40 19.35 7.44 -2.50
CA PHE A 40 18.63 6.19 -2.76
C PHE A 40 19.52 5.12 -3.42
N SER A 41 20.37 5.51 -4.38
CA SER A 41 21.28 4.56 -5.02
C SER A 41 22.29 3.96 -4.05
N ARG A 42 22.75 4.73 -3.04
CA ARG A 42 23.62 4.21 -1.99
C ARG A 42 22.93 3.14 -1.16
N ALA A 43 21.68 3.37 -0.76
CA ALA A 43 20.88 2.36 -0.06
C ALA A 43 20.66 1.11 -0.90
N LYS A 44 20.22 1.27 -2.15
CA LYS A 44 20.02 0.16 -3.10
C LYS A 44 21.29 -0.68 -3.27
N ARG A 45 22.44 -0.03 -3.49
CA ARG A 45 23.74 -0.74 -3.62
C ARG A 45 24.13 -1.51 -2.35
N LEU A 46 23.88 -0.96 -1.17
CA LEU A 46 24.23 -1.63 0.09
C LEU A 46 23.36 -2.88 0.32
N LEU A 47 22.08 -2.83 -0.02
CA LEU A 47 21.19 -4.01 0.04
C LEU A 47 21.58 -5.05 -1.03
N GLN A 48 21.90 -4.61 -2.25
CA GLN A 48 22.37 -5.50 -3.31
C GLN A 48 23.69 -6.21 -2.97
N LYS A 49 24.61 -5.55 -2.24
CA LYS A 49 25.87 -6.17 -1.78
C LYS A 49 25.64 -7.39 -0.88
N VAL A 50 24.54 -7.41 -0.14
CA VAL A 50 24.12 -8.56 0.65
C VAL A 50 23.07 -9.40 -0.09
N SER A 51 23.04 -9.35 -1.43
CA SER A 51 22.13 -10.17 -2.26
C SER A 51 20.63 -9.95 -1.99
N ILE A 52 20.25 -8.77 -1.49
CA ILE A 52 18.84 -8.37 -1.35
C ILE A 52 18.44 -7.60 -2.61
N GLU A 53 17.50 -8.17 -3.37
CA GLU A 53 16.90 -7.52 -4.52
C GLU A 53 15.75 -6.60 -4.08
N THR A 54 15.72 -5.37 -4.62
CA THR A 54 14.75 -4.35 -4.20
C THR A 54 13.91 -3.88 -5.39
N TYR A 55 12.61 -4.16 -5.35
CA TYR A 55 11.65 -3.82 -6.41
C TYR A 55 10.96 -2.48 -6.14
N GLY A 56 10.60 -2.24 -4.89
CA GLY A 56 9.92 -1.04 -4.44
C GLY A 56 10.81 -0.03 -3.74
N LEU A 57 10.23 1.15 -3.55
CA LEU A 57 10.69 2.13 -2.57
C LEU A 57 9.53 2.71 -1.75
N ALA A 58 9.86 3.26 -0.59
CA ALA A 58 8.96 4.14 0.16
C ALA A 58 9.80 5.31 0.67
N VAL A 59 9.36 6.55 0.48
CA VAL A 59 10.18 7.73 0.81
C VAL A 59 9.98 8.20 2.25
N PRO A 60 11.02 8.74 2.93
CA PRO A 60 10.88 9.35 4.25
C PRO A 60 9.73 10.36 4.31
N TYR A 61 9.01 10.34 5.43
CA TYR A 61 7.85 11.19 5.66
C TYR A 61 6.66 10.99 4.70
N GLY A 62 6.67 9.92 3.90
CA GLY A 62 5.69 9.69 2.84
C GLY A 62 5.69 10.81 1.79
N ALA A 63 6.80 11.54 1.66
CA ALA A 63 6.88 12.74 0.83
C ALA A 63 7.06 12.41 -0.66
N TRP A 64 6.37 13.15 -1.51
CA TRP A 64 6.45 13.00 -2.96
C TRP A 64 6.68 14.35 -3.64
N ASN A 65 7.51 14.36 -4.69
CA ASN A 65 7.74 15.48 -5.60
C ASN A 65 8.38 14.96 -6.90
N ASN A 66 8.51 15.82 -7.92
CA ASN A 66 9.13 15.44 -9.21
C ASN A 66 10.58 14.96 -9.06
N SER A 67 11.32 15.42 -8.04
CA SER A 67 12.68 14.93 -7.78
C SER A 67 12.67 13.48 -7.29
N ILE A 68 11.70 13.08 -6.47
CA ILE A 68 11.49 11.67 -6.10
C ILE A 68 11.08 10.87 -7.33
N GLY A 69 10.09 11.35 -8.09
CA GLY A 69 9.66 10.69 -9.32
C GLY A 69 10.79 10.46 -10.34
N PHE A 70 11.70 11.42 -10.50
CA PHE A 70 12.92 11.21 -11.29
C PHE A 70 13.79 10.06 -10.76
N VAL A 71 13.98 9.98 -9.44
CA VAL A 71 14.82 8.95 -8.82
C VAL A 71 14.20 7.57 -8.89
N THR A 72 12.87 7.47 -8.78
CA THR A 72 12.18 6.18 -8.90
C THR A 72 12.38 5.58 -10.29
N GLU A 73 12.27 6.39 -11.34
CA GLU A 73 12.51 6.00 -12.74
C GLU A 73 13.99 5.73 -13.06
N ASP A 74 14.89 6.61 -12.64
CA ASP A 74 16.32 6.50 -12.92
C ASP A 74 16.92 5.23 -12.30
N LEU A 75 16.51 4.90 -11.07
CA LEU A 75 16.96 3.71 -10.37
C LEU A 75 16.17 2.44 -10.71
N LYS A 76 15.24 2.51 -11.68
CA LYS A 76 14.49 1.36 -12.21
C LYS A 76 13.72 0.60 -11.13
N PHE A 77 13.10 1.33 -10.20
CA PHE A 77 12.12 0.71 -9.32
C PHE A 77 10.85 0.36 -10.09
N LYS A 78 10.12 -0.64 -9.61
CA LYS A 78 8.86 -1.08 -10.22
C LYS A 78 7.66 -0.34 -9.64
N TYR A 79 7.74 0.01 -8.37
CA TYR A 79 6.74 0.80 -7.68
C TYR A 79 7.34 1.69 -6.60
N SER A 80 6.54 2.68 -6.17
CA SER A 80 6.80 3.51 -4.99
C SER A 80 5.55 3.63 -4.12
N SER A 81 5.71 4.01 -2.85
CA SER A 81 4.58 4.15 -1.92
C SER A 81 4.76 5.33 -0.97
N GLU A 82 4.09 6.43 -1.30
CA GLU A 82 4.16 7.70 -0.61
C GLU A 82 2.76 8.26 -0.37
N SER A 83 2.36 8.38 0.89
CA SER A 83 1.02 8.85 1.26
C SER A 83 0.73 10.31 0.88
N SER A 84 1.75 11.12 0.59
CA SER A 84 1.52 12.49 0.09
C SER A 84 1.25 12.58 -1.41
N PHE A 85 1.48 11.49 -2.17
CA PHE A 85 1.04 11.41 -3.56
C PHE A 85 -0.41 10.91 -3.63
N SER A 86 -0.66 9.73 -3.08
CA SER A 86 -1.98 9.13 -2.99
C SER A 86 -2.10 8.26 -1.75
N TYR A 87 -3.30 8.21 -1.20
CA TYR A 87 -3.64 7.39 -0.05
C TYR A 87 -5.08 6.88 -0.18
N ASP A 88 -5.33 5.65 0.27
CA ASP A 88 -6.66 5.04 0.28
C ASP A 88 -7.38 5.02 -1.09
N ASP A 89 -6.61 5.03 -2.19
CA ASP A 89 -7.08 5.03 -3.58
C ASP A 89 -6.59 3.77 -4.33
N LEU A 90 -6.79 3.71 -5.64
CA LEU A 90 -6.20 2.71 -6.53
C LEU A 90 -4.76 3.11 -6.95
N PRO A 91 -3.89 2.13 -7.23
CA PRO A 91 -2.60 2.39 -7.85
C PRO A 91 -2.71 3.18 -9.15
N SER A 92 -1.74 4.09 -9.37
CA SER A 92 -1.72 4.96 -10.55
C SER A 92 -0.29 5.34 -10.94
N TYR A 93 -0.13 5.89 -12.14
CA TYR A 93 1.16 6.34 -12.65
C TYR A 93 1.29 7.86 -12.48
N PRO A 94 2.27 8.37 -11.72
CA PRO A 94 2.45 9.81 -11.54
C PRO A 94 2.72 10.54 -12.86
N TYR A 95 2.15 11.73 -13.03
CA TYR A 95 2.45 12.59 -14.18
C TYR A 95 3.70 13.44 -13.90
N ILE A 96 4.81 13.16 -14.59
CA ILE A 96 6.12 13.79 -14.41
C ILE A 96 6.61 14.29 -15.77
N ASN A 97 7.05 15.55 -15.83
CA ASN A 97 7.63 16.16 -17.04
C ASN A 97 6.79 15.94 -18.32
N ALA A 98 5.49 16.23 -18.22
CA ALA A 98 4.52 16.11 -19.31
C ALA A 98 4.25 14.69 -19.84
N ARG A 99 4.54 13.64 -19.05
CA ARG A 99 4.15 12.26 -19.34
C ARG A 99 3.79 11.49 -18.08
N LEU A 100 3.12 10.36 -18.23
CA LEU A 100 3.00 9.39 -17.15
C LEU A 100 4.37 8.73 -16.88
N SER A 101 4.61 8.42 -15.62
CA SER A 101 5.77 7.64 -15.20
C SER A 101 5.58 6.16 -15.53
N ASP A 102 6.68 5.45 -15.76
CA ASP A 102 6.65 3.99 -15.91
C ASP A 102 6.67 3.25 -14.56
N VAL A 103 6.74 4.00 -13.44
CA VAL A 103 6.78 3.45 -12.08
C VAL A 103 5.40 3.55 -11.46
N LEU A 104 4.85 2.41 -11.03
CA LEU A 104 3.53 2.36 -10.40
C LEU A 104 3.59 2.99 -9.00
N GLN A 105 2.71 3.94 -8.71
CA GLN A 105 2.51 4.39 -7.35
C GLN A 105 1.45 3.51 -6.68
N ILE A 106 1.83 2.82 -5.59
CA ILE A 106 0.93 2.03 -4.76
C ILE A 106 0.59 2.87 -3.52
N PRO A 107 -0.68 3.26 -3.31
CA PRO A 107 -1.08 4.12 -2.20
C PRO A 107 -0.86 3.42 -0.86
N VAL A 108 -0.68 4.21 0.19
CA VAL A 108 -0.58 3.71 1.56
C VAL A 108 -1.41 4.59 2.47
N HIS A 109 -2.13 3.97 3.39
CA HIS A 109 -2.94 4.67 4.37
C HIS A 109 -2.06 5.66 5.16
N PRO A 110 -2.46 6.93 5.32
CA PRO A 110 -1.53 7.98 5.75
C PRO A 110 -1.30 8.01 7.27
N ILE A 111 -2.02 7.19 8.04
CA ILE A 111 -1.99 7.19 9.50
C ILE A 111 -1.40 5.88 10.02
N SER A 112 -0.27 5.99 10.74
CA SER A 112 0.32 4.88 11.48
C SER A 112 -0.13 4.86 12.95
N PRO A 113 0.02 3.73 13.66
CA PRO A 113 -0.15 3.69 15.11
C PRO A 113 0.69 4.73 15.85
N GLY A 114 1.93 4.96 15.38
CA GLY A 114 2.83 5.96 15.95
C GLY A 114 2.25 7.38 15.86
N THR A 115 1.65 7.74 14.72
CA THR A 115 1.00 9.05 14.53
C THR A 115 -0.10 9.27 15.57
N LEU A 116 -0.94 8.26 15.82
CA LEU A 116 -2.04 8.36 16.79
C LEU A 116 -1.55 8.39 18.25
N LEU A 117 -0.48 7.66 18.57
CA LEU A 117 0.19 7.72 19.88
C LEU A 117 0.78 9.10 20.13
N HIS A 118 1.40 9.72 19.12
CA HIS A 118 1.89 11.11 19.22
C HIS A 118 0.76 12.11 19.45
N ALA A 119 -0.42 11.85 18.86
CA ALA A 119 -1.64 12.58 19.15
C ALA A 119 -2.28 12.24 20.52
N LYS A 120 -1.62 11.40 21.34
CA LYS A 120 -2.05 11.00 22.70
C LYS A 120 -3.36 10.22 22.74
N ASN A 121 -3.66 9.45 21.69
CA ASN A 121 -4.78 8.50 21.73
C ASN A 121 -4.39 7.26 22.57
N SER A 122 -5.37 6.66 23.25
CA SER A 122 -5.17 5.40 23.96
C SER A 122 -5.06 4.23 22.98
N ILE A 123 -4.48 3.12 23.45
CA ILE A 123 -4.37 1.88 22.66
C ILE A 123 -5.73 1.41 22.16
N ASP A 124 -6.79 1.49 22.98
CA ASP A 124 -8.14 1.08 22.58
C ASP A 124 -8.73 1.97 21.47
N VAL A 125 -8.46 3.28 21.51
CA VAL A 125 -8.88 4.20 20.44
C VAL A 125 -8.13 3.87 19.15
N ILE A 126 -6.85 3.53 19.23
CA ILE A 126 -6.04 3.15 18.07
C ILE A 126 -6.54 1.83 17.47
N LYS A 127 -6.81 0.82 18.30
CA LYS A 127 -7.41 -0.46 17.85
C LYS A 127 -8.75 -0.20 17.15
N LYS A 128 -9.65 0.54 17.79
CA LYS A 128 -10.96 0.89 17.22
C LYS A 128 -10.86 1.70 15.93
N TYR A 129 -9.82 2.52 15.77
CA TYR A 129 -9.54 3.23 14.53
C TYR A 129 -9.20 2.26 13.40
N PHE A 130 -8.17 1.44 13.57
CA PHE A 130 -7.76 0.50 12.53
C PHE A 130 -8.82 -0.56 12.23
N GLY A 131 -9.53 -1.06 13.25
CA GLY A 131 -10.63 -2.00 13.03
C GLY A 131 -11.72 -1.44 12.11
N LYS A 132 -12.01 -0.13 12.21
CA LYS A 132 -12.96 0.52 11.31
C LYS A 132 -12.41 0.77 9.91
N ILE A 133 -11.13 1.14 9.79
CA ILE A 133 -10.48 1.29 8.47
C ILE A 133 -10.50 -0.05 7.74
N ILE A 134 -10.19 -1.16 8.43
CA ILE A 134 -10.26 -2.51 7.84
C ILE A 134 -11.69 -2.83 7.41
N GLU A 135 -12.68 -2.58 8.25
CA GLU A 135 -14.09 -2.84 7.91
C GLU A 135 -14.58 -2.00 6.72
N GLU A 136 -14.19 -0.72 6.67
CA GLU A 136 -14.52 0.20 5.58
C GLU A 136 -13.90 -0.28 4.26
N LYS A 137 -12.60 -0.59 4.25
CA LYS A 137 -11.88 -1.09 3.07
C LYS A 137 -12.41 -2.44 2.61
N TYR A 138 -12.66 -3.36 3.55
CA TYR A 138 -13.25 -4.67 3.27
C TYR A 138 -14.64 -4.55 2.63
N SER A 139 -15.51 -3.68 3.18
CA SER A 139 -16.85 -3.47 2.65
C SER A 139 -16.85 -2.87 1.23
N ASN A 140 -15.82 -2.11 0.88
CA ASN A 140 -15.70 -1.47 -0.44
C ASN A 140 -14.95 -2.31 -1.48
N ASP A 141 -14.51 -3.53 -1.14
CA ASP A 141 -13.60 -4.34 -1.98
C ASP A 141 -12.30 -3.59 -2.34
N GLU A 142 -11.81 -2.74 -1.43
CA GLU A 142 -10.63 -1.90 -1.64
C GLU A 142 -9.35 -2.52 -1.05
N PRO A 143 -8.18 -2.28 -1.67
CA PRO A 143 -6.93 -2.77 -1.12
C PRO A 143 -6.58 -2.09 0.22
N LEU A 144 -5.95 -2.84 1.12
CA LEU A 144 -5.59 -2.40 2.46
C LEU A 144 -4.07 -2.29 2.62
N PHE A 145 -3.54 -1.07 2.59
CA PHE A 145 -2.12 -0.79 2.76
C PHE A 145 -1.86 -0.03 4.06
N LEU A 146 -1.51 -0.75 5.12
CA LEU A 146 -1.19 -0.17 6.43
C LEU A 146 0.32 -0.14 6.67
N TYR A 147 0.80 0.84 7.45
CA TYR A 147 2.21 0.95 7.80
C TYR A 147 2.42 1.24 9.29
N GLY A 148 3.59 0.85 9.78
CA GLY A 148 4.01 1.05 11.16
C GLY A 148 5.53 1.11 11.29
N HIS A 149 6.00 1.53 12.46
CA HIS A 149 7.42 1.57 12.78
C HIS A 149 7.74 0.49 13.80
N SER A 150 8.85 -0.22 13.63
CA SER A 150 9.26 -1.32 14.51
C SER A 150 9.32 -0.90 15.99
N GLU A 151 9.86 0.28 16.29
CA GLU A 151 9.90 0.83 17.66
C GLU A 151 8.50 0.87 18.31
N VAL A 152 7.50 1.33 17.57
CA VAL A 152 6.12 1.43 18.06
C VAL A 152 5.50 0.05 18.21
N ILE A 153 5.70 -0.83 17.22
CA ILE A 153 5.13 -2.18 17.21
C ILE A 153 5.73 -3.01 18.35
N SER A 154 7.04 -2.98 18.54
CA SER A 154 7.74 -3.72 19.61
C SER A 154 7.33 -3.22 21.00
N ARG A 155 7.06 -1.92 21.16
CA ARG A 155 6.61 -1.35 22.44
C ARG A 155 5.12 -1.62 22.73
N TYR A 156 4.30 -1.71 21.69
CA TYR A 156 2.85 -1.89 21.79
C TYR A 156 2.36 -3.03 20.88
N PRO A 157 2.81 -4.29 21.11
CA PRO A 157 2.55 -5.41 20.20
C PRO A 157 1.05 -5.69 20.04
N SER A 158 0.27 -5.43 21.08
CA SER A 158 -1.18 -5.64 21.07
C SER A 158 -1.92 -4.83 20.00
N ILE A 159 -1.36 -3.74 19.48
CA ILE A 159 -1.93 -3.01 18.34
C ILE A 159 -1.82 -3.84 17.07
N LEU A 160 -0.63 -4.37 16.78
CA LEU A 160 -0.39 -5.18 15.58
C LEU A 160 -1.17 -6.50 15.66
N GLU A 161 -1.17 -7.16 16.81
CA GLU A 161 -1.96 -8.38 17.04
C GLU A 161 -3.45 -8.15 16.75
N TYR A 162 -4.01 -7.03 17.24
CA TYR A 162 -5.40 -6.68 16.97
C TYR A 162 -5.65 -6.48 15.47
N ILE A 163 -4.79 -5.72 14.78
CA ILE A 163 -4.92 -5.49 13.33
C ILE A 163 -4.89 -6.81 12.55
N ILE A 164 -3.92 -7.68 12.85
CA ILE A 164 -3.79 -8.99 12.19
C ILE A 164 -5.02 -9.86 12.46
N ASN A 165 -5.54 -9.88 13.69
CA ASN A 165 -6.71 -10.69 14.02
C ASN A 165 -7.96 -10.20 13.27
N VAL A 166 -8.21 -8.89 13.23
CA VAL A 166 -9.35 -8.33 12.48
C VAL A 166 -9.25 -8.65 10.98
N VAL A 167 -8.05 -8.60 10.39
CA VAL A 167 -7.86 -9.00 8.98
C VAL A 167 -8.10 -10.50 8.80
N LYS A 168 -7.60 -11.36 9.69
CA LYS A 168 -7.77 -12.82 9.60
C LYS A 168 -9.21 -13.30 9.78
N GLU A 169 -10.03 -12.55 10.51
CA GLU A 169 -11.48 -12.81 10.62
C GLU A 169 -12.21 -12.61 9.27
N LYS A 170 -11.58 -11.96 8.30
CA LYS A 170 -12.08 -11.77 6.92
C LYS A 170 -11.35 -12.75 5.99
N SER A 171 -11.87 -13.98 5.89
CA SER A 171 -11.23 -15.09 5.17
C SER A 171 -10.94 -14.83 3.69
N GLU A 172 -11.63 -13.87 3.09
CA GLU A 172 -11.57 -13.48 1.69
C GLU A 172 -10.42 -12.49 1.41
N ILE A 173 -9.80 -11.91 2.45
CA ILE A 173 -8.68 -11.00 2.27
C ILE A 173 -7.41 -11.79 1.95
N TRP A 174 -6.89 -11.57 0.74
CA TRP A 174 -5.57 -12.03 0.38
C TRP A 174 -4.48 -11.16 1.05
N MET A 175 -3.50 -11.81 1.67
CA MET A 175 -2.34 -11.17 2.30
C MET A 175 -1.08 -11.47 1.49
N GLY A 176 -0.33 -10.42 1.15
CA GLY A 176 0.91 -10.53 0.38
C GLY A 176 1.83 -9.33 0.61
N THR A 177 2.99 -9.37 -0.05
CA THR A 177 3.94 -8.25 -0.08
C THR A 177 3.51 -7.19 -1.09
N TYR A 178 4.19 -6.02 -1.11
CA TYR A 178 3.94 -5.03 -2.15
C TYR A 178 4.33 -5.54 -3.53
N ARG A 179 5.37 -6.39 -3.61
CA ARG A 179 5.76 -7.07 -4.83
C ARG A 179 4.66 -8.00 -5.33
N ASP A 180 4.09 -8.82 -4.44
CA ASP A 180 3.01 -9.71 -4.85
C ASP A 180 1.82 -8.91 -5.41
N PHE A 181 1.47 -7.81 -4.74
CA PHE A 181 0.41 -6.92 -5.19
C PHE A 181 0.75 -6.22 -6.51
N TYR A 182 2.00 -5.76 -6.69
CA TYR A 182 2.48 -5.20 -7.95
C TYR A 182 2.35 -6.22 -9.09
N ASP A 183 2.78 -7.46 -8.87
CA ASP A 183 2.70 -8.51 -9.89
C ASP A 183 1.24 -8.83 -10.24
N TRP A 184 0.33 -8.83 -9.25
CA TRP A 184 -1.11 -8.94 -9.48
C TRP A 184 -1.67 -7.73 -10.25
N TRP A 185 -1.24 -6.52 -9.92
CA TRP A 185 -1.67 -5.29 -10.59
C TRP A 185 -1.23 -5.26 -12.06
N MET A 186 0.01 -5.68 -12.33
CA MET A 186 0.52 -5.78 -13.71
C MET A 186 -0.21 -6.87 -14.49
N GLU A 187 -0.56 -8.00 -13.85
CA GLU A 187 -1.42 -9.00 -14.47
C GLU A 187 -2.79 -8.41 -14.85
N ARG A 188 -3.39 -7.62 -13.95
CA ARG A 188 -4.67 -6.93 -14.18
C ARG A 188 -4.59 -5.96 -15.36
N GLU A 189 -3.59 -5.08 -15.38
CA GLU A 189 -3.41 -4.06 -16.43
C GLU A 189 -3.15 -4.69 -17.81
N ASN A 190 -2.45 -5.83 -17.86
CA ASN A 190 -2.15 -6.52 -19.11
C ASN A 190 -3.27 -7.49 -19.56
N THR A 191 -4.31 -7.68 -18.76
CA THR A 191 -5.42 -8.59 -19.07
C THR A 191 -6.61 -7.79 -19.61
N ASN A 192 -6.91 -7.99 -20.90
CA ASN A 192 -8.06 -7.39 -21.56
C ASN A 192 -8.91 -8.50 -22.23
N PRO A 193 -9.75 -9.21 -21.47
CA PRO A 193 -10.49 -10.33 -22.00
C PRO A 193 -11.63 -9.84 -22.90
N GLU A 194 -11.83 -10.53 -24.02
CA GLU A 194 -13.06 -10.37 -24.80
C GLU A 194 -14.17 -11.17 -24.12
N ILE A 195 -15.31 -10.53 -23.86
CA ILE A 195 -16.44 -11.13 -23.15
C ILE A 195 -17.61 -11.26 -24.13
N LEU A 196 -18.02 -12.49 -24.37
CA LEU A 196 -19.18 -12.86 -25.18
C LEU A 196 -20.29 -13.39 -24.28
N ILE A 197 -21.52 -12.98 -24.57
CA ILE A 197 -22.72 -13.45 -23.86
C ILE A 197 -23.43 -14.43 -24.79
N ASP A 198 -23.58 -15.67 -24.33
CA ASP A 198 -24.26 -16.75 -25.04
C ASP A 198 -25.39 -17.30 -24.15
N GLY A 199 -26.57 -16.68 -24.27
CA GLY A 199 -27.70 -16.94 -23.37
C GLY A 199 -27.36 -16.58 -21.92
N ILE A 200 -27.28 -17.60 -21.06
CA ILE A 200 -26.92 -17.48 -19.63
C ILE A 200 -25.42 -17.68 -19.37
N THR A 201 -24.62 -17.98 -20.39
CA THR A 201 -23.18 -18.23 -20.23
C THR A 201 -22.38 -17.03 -20.68
N LEU A 202 -21.43 -16.59 -19.85
CA LEU A 202 -20.36 -15.68 -20.23
C LEU A 202 -19.16 -16.49 -20.72
N LYS A 203 -18.72 -16.24 -21.95
CA LYS A 203 -17.50 -16.81 -22.54
C LYS A 203 -16.44 -15.72 -22.60
N MET A 204 -15.28 -15.98 -22.02
CA MET A 204 -14.20 -15.02 -21.92
C MET A 204 -12.92 -15.54 -22.60
N ASN A 205 -12.49 -14.83 -23.64
CA ASN A 205 -11.27 -15.12 -24.39
C ASN A 205 -10.10 -14.27 -23.90
N GLY A 206 -8.87 -14.69 -24.19
CA GLY A 206 -7.66 -13.93 -23.82
C GLY A 206 -7.24 -14.02 -22.34
N ILE A 207 -7.83 -14.94 -21.56
CA ILE A 207 -7.48 -15.16 -20.16
C ILE A 207 -6.36 -16.19 -20.01
N ASN A 208 -5.39 -15.91 -19.13
CA ASN A 208 -4.40 -16.89 -18.71
C ASN A 208 -5.03 -17.97 -17.83
N LYS A 209 -4.81 -19.26 -18.13
CA LYS A 209 -5.34 -20.41 -17.38
C LYS A 209 -5.04 -20.35 -15.88
N ASN A 210 -3.91 -19.76 -15.50
CA ASN A 210 -3.47 -19.64 -14.11
C ASN A 210 -3.63 -18.21 -13.57
N SER A 211 -4.57 -17.44 -14.11
CA SER A 211 -4.80 -16.06 -13.67
C SER A 211 -5.26 -16.02 -12.21
N ARG A 212 -4.74 -15.04 -11.47
CA ARG A 212 -5.14 -14.74 -10.09
C ARG A 212 -6.21 -13.65 -10.02
N LEU A 213 -6.65 -13.14 -11.16
CA LEU A 213 -7.63 -12.08 -11.24
C LEU A 213 -9.03 -12.60 -10.88
N THR A 214 -9.84 -11.68 -10.39
CA THR A 214 -11.27 -11.90 -10.17
C THR A 214 -12.07 -11.10 -11.17
N PHE A 215 -13.29 -11.57 -11.44
CA PHE A 215 -14.27 -10.91 -12.27
C PHE A 215 -15.44 -10.49 -11.39
N ARG A 216 -15.76 -9.19 -11.40
CA ARG A 216 -16.90 -8.63 -10.65
C ARG A 216 -18.03 -8.32 -11.62
N ILE A 217 -19.18 -8.94 -11.38
CA ILE A 217 -20.42 -8.68 -12.12
C ILE A 217 -21.32 -7.85 -11.22
N ILE A 218 -21.85 -6.73 -11.72
CA ILE A 218 -22.73 -5.82 -10.98
C ILE A 218 -24.07 -5.75 -11.72
N THR A 219 -25.17 -5.98 -11.00
CA THR A 219 -26.52 -5.88 -11.57
C THR A 219 -27.06 -4.45 -11.47
N PRO A 220 -28.07 -4.07 -12.29
CA PRO A 220 -28.70 -2.76 -12.21
C PRO A 220 -29.30 -2.43 -10.83
N GLU A 221 -29.66 -3.45 -10.05
CA GLU A 221 -30.22 -3.29 -8.70
C GLU A 221 -29.15 -3.04 -7.63
N GLY A 222 -27.87 -3.01 -7.99
CA GLY A 222 -26.76 -2.76 -7.05
C GLY A 222 -26.31 -3.99 -6.28
N ARG A 223 -26.56 -5.20 -6.80
CA ARG A 223 -25.98 -6.45 -6.29
C ARG A 223 -24.74 -6.82 -7.06
N ASN A 224 -23.81 -7.54 -6.45
CA ASN A 224 -22.61 -8.02 -7.12
C ASN A 224 -22.34 -9.51 -6.88
N ALA A 225 -21.56 -10.09 -7.79
CA ALA A 225 -20.87 -11.36 -7.60
C ALA A 225 -19.40 -11.16 -7.93
N ILE A 226 -18.50 -11.65 -7.07
CA ILE A 226 -17.05 -11.66 -7.31
C ILE A 226 -16.63 -13.11 -7.42
N ILE A 227 -16.07 -13.48 -8.58
CA ILE A 227 -15.67 -14.85 -8.90
C ILE A 227 -14.25 -14.87 -9.47
N PRO A 228 -13.54 -16.01 -9.44
CA PRO A 228 -12.29 -16.14 -10.17
C PRO A 228 -12.51 -15.91 -11.67
N LEU A 229 -11.55 -15.24 -12.33
CA LEU A 229 -11.57 -15.05 -13.78
C LEU A 229 -11.36 -16.40 -14.48
N LYS A 230 -12.36 -16.88 -15.22
CA LYS A 230 -12.37 -18.18 -15.91
C LYS A 230 -12.83 -18.02 -17.36
N LYS A 231 -12.59 -19.04 -18.19
CA LYS A 231 -13.01 -19.01 -19.61
C LYS A 231 -14.52 -19.02 -19.80
N GLU A 232 -15.25 -19.69 -18.91
CA GLU A 232 -16.70 -19.81 -18.97
C GLU A 232 -17.27 -19.64 -17.58
N VAL A 233 -18.38 -18.92 -17.50
CA VAL A 233 -19.14 -18.67 -16.27
C VAL A 233 -20.61 -18.79 -16.60
N ASP A 234 -21.31 -19.66 -15.88
CA ASP A 234 -22.76 -19.74 -15.91
C ASP A 234 -23.35 -18.68 -14.96
N LEU A 235 -24.22 -17.80 -15.48
CA LEU A 235 -24.85 -16.73 -14.71
C LEU A 235 -25.87 -17.27 -13.69
N GLU A 236 -26.46 -18.45 -13.90
CA GLU A 236 -27.43 -19.05 -12.97
C GLU A 236 -26.77 -19.62 -11.71
N GLU A 237 -25.48 -19.99 -11.80
CA GLU A 237 -24.71 -20.48 -10.65
C GLU A 237 -24.20 -19.36 -9.73
N LEU A 238 -24.34 -18.10 -10.15
CA LEU A 238 -23.80 -16.95 -9.42
C LEU A 238 -24.65 -16.60 -8.21
N LYS A 239 -23.98 -16.49 -7.06
CA LYS A 239 -24.57 -15.97 -5.83
C LYS A 239 -24.32 -14.47 -5.75
N PHE A 240 -25.36 -13.70 -6.07
CA PHE A 240 -25.33 -12.24 -5.93
C PHE A 240 -25.56 -11.82 -4.49
N THR A 241 -24.73 -10.89 -4.01
CA THR A 241 -24.84 -10.25 -2.70
C THR A 241 -25.13 -8.77 -2.85
N GLU A 242 -25.78 -8.17 -1.86
CA GLU A 242 -25.91 -6.71 -1.79
C GLU A 242 -24.52 -6.07 -1.69
N MET A 243 -24.27 -5.05 -2.51
CA MET A 243 -23.05 -4.26 -2.37
C MET A 243 -23.09 -3.52 -1.03
N ALA A 244 -22.07 -3.69 -0.21
CA ALA A 244 -22.04 -3.07 1.09
C ALA A 244 -22.03 -1.53 0.95
N LYS A 245 -22.85 -0.87 1.77
CA LYS A 245 -22.86 0.58 1.92
C LYS A 245 -21.93 0.94 3.07
N SER A 246 -20.68 1.28 2.78
CA SER A 246 -19.79 1.74 3.84
C SER A 246 -20.22 3.12 4.36
N ARG A 247 -20.07 3.33 5.67
CA ARG A 247 -20.12 4.66 6.26
C ARG A 247 -18.67 5.05 6.57
N PRO A 248 -18.18 6.18 6.02
CA PRO A 248 -16.81 6.58 6.25
C PRO A 248 -16.55 6.77 7.74
N PHE A 249 -15.32 6.48 8.19
CA PHE A 249 -14.92 6.75 9.56
C PHE A 249 -15.18 8.23 9.94
N ASP A 250 -15.99 8.45 10.99
CA ASP A 250 -16.20 9.78 11.56
C ASP A 250 -14.92 10.30 12.22
N LYS A 251 -14.20 11.17 11.49
CA LYS A 251 -12.93 11.78 11.90
C LYS A 251 -13.02 12.53 13.23
N ASN A 252 -14.20 13.01 13.64
CA ASN A 252 -14.39 13.69 14.92
C ASN A 252 -14.18 12.77 16.14
N LYS A 253 -14.18 11.44 15.94
CA LYS A 253 -13.87 10.46 16.99
C LYS A 253 -12.38 10.40 17.32
N LEU A 254 -11.51 10.93 16.45
CA LEU A 254 -10.09 11.09 16.78
C LEU A 254 -9.92 12.35 17.62
N LYS A 255 -9.25 12.20 18.78
CA LYS A 255 -8.85 13.37 19.57
C LYS A 255 -7.68 14.05 18.87
N ILE A 256 -7.96 14.97 17.95
CA ILE A 256 -6.98 15.96 17.53
C ILE A 256 -7.00 17.06 18.59
N LYS A 257 -6.18 16.95 19.64
CA LYS A 257 -5.97 18.09 20.54
C LYS A 257 -5.25 19.18 19.75
N GLN A 258 -6.02 20.02 19.06
CA GLN A 258 -5.52 21.25 18.43
C GLN A 258 -4.77 22.06 19.49
N GLY A 259 -3.58 22.57 19.13
CA GLY A 259 -2.77 23.41 20.02
C GLY A 259 -1.63 22.71 20.77
N ASN A 260 -1.35 21.42 20.53
CA ASN A 260 -0.24 20.76 21.22
C ASN A 260 1.11 21.16 20.59
N PHE A 261 1.89 21.95 21.33
CA PHE A 261 3.25 22.41 20.95
C PHE A 261 4.17 21.28 20.46
N LYS A 262 4.01 20.05 20.97
CA LYS A 262 4.78 18.88 20.50
C LYS A 262 4.47 18.45 19.06
N LEU A 263 3.23 18.59 18.61
CA LEU A 263 2.86 18.32 17.22
C LEU A 263 3.44 19.41 16.30
N LYS A 264 3.32 20.69 16.70
CA LYS A 264 3.97 21.81 15.98
C LYS A 264 5.49 21.66 15.93
N LEU A 265 6.14 21.27 17.03
CA LEU A 265 7.58 20.99 17.07
C LEU A 265 7.96 19.86 16.14
N LYS A 266 7.17 18.78 16.08
CA LYS A 266 7.43 17.66 15.17
C LYS A 266 7.17 18.02 13.71
N GLU A 267 6.17 18.86 13.43
CA GLU A 267 5.95 19.45 12.11
C GLU A 267 7.15 20.31 11.70
N ILE A 268 7.66 21.16 12.60
CA ILE A 268 8.88 21.97 12.38
C ILE A 268 10.11 21.08 12.19
N GLU A 269 10.30 20.05 13.02
CA GLU A 269 11.42 19.11 12.92
C GLU A 269 11.37 18.35 11.59
N ASN A 270 10.19 17.86 11.20
CA ASN A 270 9.98 17.22 9.90
C ASN A 270 10.20 18.21 8.75
N TRP A 271 9.81 19.48 8.91
CA TRP A 271 10.04 20.54 7.91
C TRP A 271 11.52 20.87 7.76
N ILE A 272 12.28 20.96 8.86
CA ILE A 272 13.74 21.16 8.85
C ILE A 272 14.47 19.97 8.23
N LYS A 273 13.94 18.76 8.36
CA LYS A 273 14.52 17.53 7.81
C LYS A 273 14.13 17.24 6.35
N ARG A 274 13.11 17.93 5.82
CA ARG A 274 12.69 17.94 4.40
C ARG A 274 13.49 18.99 3.60
#